data_AF-A0A4R1N9P3-F1
#
_entry.id   AF-A0A4R1N9P3-F1
#
_cell.length_a   1.000
_cell.length_b   1.000
_cell.length_c   1.000
_cell.angle_alpha   90.00
_cell.angle_beta   90.00
_cell.angle_gamma   90.00
#
_symmetry.space_group_name_H-M   'P 1'
#
loop_
_entity.id
_entity.type
_entity.pdbx_description
1 polymer ?
#
loop_
_entity_poly.entity_id
_entity_poly.type
_entity_poly.pdbx_seq_one_letter_code
_entity_poly.pdbx_strand_id
1 'polypeptide(L)'
;MSETANLTIKLPLQLKERIKALAESNSVSMSAEIGARLERSLNEDSAAPTEHVAADVDNQHTQEITEQPFTSSEVKKLRALLNATSKKKSKKK
;
A
#
# COMPACT_ATOMS: atom_id res chain seq x y z
N MET A 1 17.94 -30.48 -1.08
CA MET A 1 16.88 -31.44 -0.74
C MET A 1 15.73 -30.63 -0.15
N SER A 2 14.72 -30.27 -0.94
CA SER A 2 13.56 -29.52 -0.43
C SER A 2 12.58 -30.50 0.22
N GLU A 3 12.58 -30.56 1.55
CA GLU A 3 11.52 -31.25 2.30
C GLU A 3 10.19 -30.54 2.02
N THR A 4 9.32 -31.16 1.23
CA THR A 4 7.98 -30.65 0.95
C THR A 4 6.97 -31.43 1.80
N ALA A 5 6.22 -30.70 2.63
CA ALA A 5 5.09 -31.26 3.37
C ALA A 5 3.81 -31.15 2.53
N ASN A 6 2.97 -32.20 2.55
CA ASN A 6 1.69 -32.19 1.85
C ASN A 6 0.62 -31.53 2.72
N LEU A 7 0.00 -30.45 2.23
CA LEU A 7 -1.12 -29.77 2.88
C LEU A 7 -2.41 -30.03 2.11
N THR A 8 -3.40 -30.68 2.75
CA THR A 8 -4.75 -30.86 2.20
C THR A 8 -5.72 -29.95 2.92
N ILE A 9 -6.29 -28.97 2.20
CA ILE A 9 -7.25 -28.01 2.74
C ILE A 9 -8.48 -27.90 1.85
N LYS A 10 -9.67 -27.78 2.47
CA LYS A 10 -10.92 -27.55 1.76
C LYS A 10 -11.03 -26.05 1.45
N LEU A 11 -10.98 -25.70 0.16
CA LEU A 11 -11.16 -24.32 -0.30
C LEU A 11 -12.55 -24.11 -0.90
N PRO A 12 -13.20 -22.96 -0.64
CA PRO A 12 -14.41 -22.58 -1.36
C PRO A 12 -14.09 -22.28 -2.83
N LEU A 13 -15.05 -22.55 -3.72
CA LEU A 13 -14.89 -22.44 -5.18
C LEU A 13 -14.40 -21.06 -5.62
N GLN A 14 -14.94 -20.00 -5.00
CA GLN A 14 -14.57 -18.61 -5.27
C GLN A 14 -13.08 -18.33 -5.01
N LEU A 15 -12.50 -18.94 -3.98
CA LEU A 15 -11.10 -18.73 -3.64
C LEU A 15 -10.18 -19.48 -4.60
N LYS A 16 -10.59 -20.69 -5.03
CA LYS A 16 -9.87 -21.48 -6.04
C LYS A 16 -9.75 -20.72 -7.37
N GLU A 17 -10.82 -20.07 -7.82
CA GLU A 17 -10.81 -19.28 -9.06
C GLU A 17 -9.88 -18.07 -8.97
N ARG A 18 -9.92 -17.35 -7.83
CA ARG A 18 -8.99 -16.23 -7.59
C ARG A 18 -7.53 -16.67 -7.58
N ILE A 19 -7.22 -17.78 -6.90
CA ILE A 19 -5.85 -18.32 -6.86
C ILE A 19 -5.41 -18.74 -8.27
N LYS A 20 -6.31 -19.33 -9.06
CA LYS A 20 -6.00 -19.69 -10.45
C LYS A 20 -5.66 -18.46 -11.30
N ALA A 21 -6.45 -17.39 -11.21
CA ALA A 21 -6.18 -16.15 -11.93
C ALA A 21 -4.86 -15.50 -11.52
N LEU A 22 -4.54 -15.53 -10.22
CA LEU A 22 -3.26 -15.02 -9.71
C LEU A 22 -2.08 -15.88 -10.17
N ALA A 23 -2.21 -17.21 -10.13
CA ALA A 23 -1.20 -18.13 -10.61
C ALA A 23 -0.91 -17.95 -12.10
N GLU A 24 -1.95 -17.71 -12.92
CA GLU A 24 -1.82 -17.41 -14.35
C GLU A 24 -1.12 -16.06 -14.59
N SER A 25 -1.47 -15.02 -13.82
CA SER A 25 -0.79 -13.72 -13.86
C SER A 25 0.69 -13.80 -13.47
N ASN A 26 1.02 -14.63 -12.47
CA ASN A 26 2.37 -14.76 -11.94
C ASN A 26 3.18 -15.86 -12.65
N SER A 27 2.61 -16.55 -13.65
CA SER A 27 3.23 -17.67 -14.36
C SER A 27 3.75 -18.80 -13.45
N VAL A 28 3.08 -19.03 -12.32
CA VAL A 28 3.44 -20.05 -11.32
C VAL A 28 2.34 -21.10 -11.20
N SER A 29 2.68 -22.27 -10.63
CA SER A 29 1.66 -23.27 -10.30
C SER A 29 0.77 -22.80 -9.14
N MET A 30 -0.48 -23.26 -9.09
CA MET A 30 -1.40 -22.94 -7.99
C MET A 30 -0.79 -23.25 -6.61
N SER A 31 -0.09 -24.37 -6.46
CA SER A 31 0.54 -24.75 -5.20
C SER A 31 1.68 -23.81 -4.81
N ALA A 32 2.46 -23.33 -5.79
CA ALA A 32 3.54 -22.38 -5.56
C ALA A 32 3.01 -21.00 -5.15
N GLU A 33 1.96 -20.50 -5.82
CA GLU A 33 1.29 -19.24 -5.44
C GLU A 33 0.70 -19.31 -4.02
N ILE A 34 0.07 -20.44 -3.66
CA ILE A 34 -0.46 -20.66 -2.31
C ILE A 34 0.66 -20.66 -1.27
N GLY A 35 1.77 -21.34 -1.56
CA GLY A 35 2.94 -21.36 -0.67
C GLY A 35 3.51 -19.97 -0.46
N ALA A 36 3.81 -19.25 -1.53
CA ALA A 36 4.36 -17.89 -1.46
C ALA A 36 3.43 -16.92 -0.70
N ARG A 37 2.11 -17.04 -0.89
CA ARG A 37 1.13 -16.19 -0.20
C ARG A 37 0.99 -16.55 1.28
N LEU A 38 1.15 -17.82 1.63
CA LEU A 38 1.19 -18.27 3.02
C LEU A 38 2.46 -17.78 3.71
N GLU A 39 3.63 -17.91 3.07
CA GLU A 39 4.90 -17.38 3.57
C GLU A 39 4.81 -15.87 3.81
N ARG A 40 4.26 -15.12 2.83
CA ARG A 40 4.02 -13.69 2.97
C ARG A 40 3.12 -13.37 4.17
N SER A 41 2.00 -14.07 4.32
CA SER A 41 1.07 -13.84 5.44
C SER A 41 1.73 -14.11 6.80
N LEU A 42 2.53 -15.16 6.90
CA LEU A 42 3.25 -15.51 8.14
C LEU A 42 4.35 -14.49 8.47
N ASN A 43 5.04 -13.97 7.45
CA ASN A 43 6.06 -12.93 7.62
C ASN A 43 5.44 -11.57 7.95
N GLU A 44 4.28 -11.24 7.37
CA GLU A 44 3.52 -10.01 7.67
C GLU A 44 2.93 -10.03 9.08
N ASP A 45 2.44 -11.18 9.59
CA ASP A 45 1.95 -11.31 10.98
C ASP A 45 3.09 -11.32 12.02
N SER A 46 4.30 -11.76 11.65
CA SER A 46 5.47 -11.66 12.54
C SER A 46 6.02 -10.22 12.63
N ALA A 47 5.62 -9.35 11.70
CA ALA A 47 5.84 -7.92 11.79
C ALA A 47 4.67 -7.26 12.53
N ALA A 48 4.72 -7.27 13.86
CA ALA A 48 4.11 -6.19 14.65
C ALA A 48 4.45 -4.84 13.97
N PRO A 49 3.57 -3.82 14.03
CA PRO A 49 3.53 -2.69 13.10
C PRO A 49 4.80 -1.86 13.20
N THR A 50 5.82 -2.29 12.46
CA THR A 50 7.09 -1.61 12.35
C THR A 50 7.06 -1.07 10.94
N GLU A 51 6.66 0.19 10.85
CA GLU A 51 7.34 1.19 10.06
C GLU A 51 7.94 0.71 8.72
N HIS A 52 7.35 1.21 7.63
CA HIS A 52 7.98 1.36 6.32
C HIS A 52 8.27 0.07 5.53
N VAL A 53 7.25 -0.39 4.78
CA VAL A 53 7.48 -1.12 3.52
C VAL A 53 8.12 -0.14 2.52
N ALA A 54 9.45 -0.02 2.63
CA ALA A 54 10.33 0.63 1.67
C ALA A 54 10.95 -0.45 0.74
N ALA A 55 10.09 -1.22 0.08
CA ALA A 55 10.44 -2.13 -1.01
C ALA A 55 9.16 -2.27 -1.83
N ASP A 56 8.93 -1.52 -2.90
CA ASP A 56 9.67 -1.61 -4.16
C ASP A 56 9.34 -0.38 -5.03
N VAL A 57 9.64 0.83 -4.52
CA VAL A 57 9.51 2.06 -5.31
C VAL A 57 10.90 2.41 -5.82
N ASP A 58 11.13 2.17 -7.12
CA ASP A 58 12.27 2.71 -7.84
C ASP A 58 12.19 4.26 -7.82
N ASN A 59 12.82 4.85 -6.81
CA ASN A 59 12.97 6.29 -6.65
C ASN A 59 14.20 6.84 -7.38
N GLN A 60 14.82 6.10 -8.32
CA GLN A 60 15.94 6.64 -9.13
C GLN A 60 15.50 7.68 -10.18
N HIS A 61 14.22 8.07 -10.19
CA HIS A 61 13.73 9.23 -10.93
C HIS A 61 13.02 10.28 -10.08
N THR A 62 13.26 10.32 -8.76
CA THR A 62 12.79 11.43 -7.93
C THR A 62 13.71 12.64 -8.15
N GLN A 63 13.55 13.33 -9.28
CA GLN A 63 14.07 14.69 -9.39
C GLN A 63 13.35 15.54 -8.34
N GLU A 64 14.12 16.25 -7.52
CA GLU A 64 13.60 17.30 -6.65
C GLU A 64 12.95 18.36 -7.55
N ILE A 65 11.63 18.28 -7.72
CA ILE A 65 10.87 19.35 -8.35
C ILE A 65 11.04 20.53 -7.39
N THR A 66 11.93 21.45 -7.76
CA THR A 66 12.05 22.73 -7.08
C THR A 66 10.75 23.48 -7.38
N GLU A 67 9.72 23.23 -6.56
CA GLU A 67 8.42 23.88 -6.73
C GLU A 67 8.65 25.40 -6.64
N GLN A 68 8.12 26.11 -7.63
CA GLN A 68 8.20 27.56 -7.66
C GLN A 68 7.56 28.12 -6.38
N PRO A 69 8.22 29.06 -5.68
CA PRO A 69 7.61 29.67 -4.50
C PRO A 69 6.28 30.30 -4.88
N PHE A 70 5.25 30.10 -4.05
CA PHE A 70 3.92 30.67 -4.27
C PHE A 70 3.99 32.16 -4.59
N THR A 71 3.23 32.59 -5.59
CA THR A 71 3.13 34.00 -5.92
C THR A 71 2.47 34.77 -4.77
N SER A 72 2.79 36.07 -4.63
CA SER A 72 2.22 36.93 -3.59
C SER A 72 0.68 36.93 -3.58
N SER A 73 0.07 36.71 -4.75
CA SER A 73 -1.38 36.61 -4.93
C SER A 73 -1.96 35.33 -4.31
N GLU A 74 -1.25 34.21 -4.40
CA GLU A 74 -1.65 32.91 -3.85
C GLU A 74 -1.47 32.87 -2.34
N VAL A 75 -0.36 33.43 -1.84
CA VAL A 75 -0.13 33.60 -0.40
C VAL A 75 -1.24 34.43 0.24
N LYS A 76 -1.71 35.48 -0.46
CA LYS A 76 -2.82 36.32 0.03
C LYS A 76 -4.14 35.55 0.11
N LYS A 77 -4.44 34.70 -0.88
CA LYS A 77 -5.62 33.82 -0.87
C LYS A 77 -5.54 32.76 0.23
N LEU A 78 -4.37 32.14 0.41
CA LEU A 78 -4.11 31.17 1.49
C LEU A 78 -4.37 31.78 2.87
N ARG A 79 -3.83 32.98 3.13
CA ARG A 79 -4.10 33.72 4.38
C ARG A 79 -5.58 34.06 4.56
N ALA A 80 -6.28 34.44 3.49
CA ALA A 80 -7.70 34.75 3.56
C ALA A 80 -8.54 33.50 3.93
N LEU A 81 -8.22 32.34 3.35
CA LEU A 81 -8.88 31.07 3.65
C LEU A 81 -8.63 30.65 5.11
N LEU A 82 -7.38 30.70 5.58
CA LEU A 82 -7.01 30.41 6.98
C LEU A 82 -7.71 31.34 7.98
N ASN A 83 -7.80 32.63 7.67
CA ASN A 83 -8.48 33.59 8.52
C ASN A 83 -10.01 33.45 8.49
N ALA A 84 -10.57 32.97 7.38
CA ALA A 84 -12.00 32.69 7.28
C ALA A 84 -12.39 31.45 8.10
N THR A 85 -11.53 30.41 8.12
CA THR A 85 -11.77 29.20 8.92
C THR A 85 -11.59 29.45 10.42
N SER A 86 -10.61 30.25 10.82
CA SER A 86 -10.41 30.63 12.23
C SER A 86 -11.56 31.48 12.79
N LYS A 87 -12.06 32.46 12.01
CA LYS A 87 -13.22 33.30 12.39
C LYS A 87 -14.54 32.53 12.49
N LYS A 88 -14.71 31.45 11.70
CA LYS A 88 -15.89 30.57 11.82
C LYS A 88 -15.84 29.71 13.10
N LYS A 89 -14.64 29.31 13.54
CA LYS A 89 -14.45 28.53 14.78
C LYS A 89 -14.69 29.37 16.04
N SER A 90 -14.36 30.67 16.00
CA SER A 90 -14.62 31.61 17.10
C SER A 90 -16.06 32.15 17.15
N LYS A 91 -16.91 31.89 16.13
CA LYS A 91 -18.32 32.31 16.10
C LYS A 91 -19.29 31.19 16.54
N LYS A 92 -18.78 30.01 16.91
CA LYS A 92 -19.55 28.88 17.44
C LYS A 92 -19.24 28.59 18.93
N LYS A 93 -18.85 29.62 19.68
CA LYS A 93 -18.86 29.63 21.14
C LYS A 93 -19.66 30.83 21.61
#